data_AF-A0A534QL74-F1
#
_entry.id   AF-A0A534QL74-F1
#
_cell.length_a   1.000
_cell.length_b   1.000
_cell.length_c   1.000
_cell.angle_alpha   90.00
_cell.angle_beta   90.00
_cell.angle_gamma   90.00
#
_symmetry.space_group_name_H-M   'P 1'
#
loop_
_entity.id
_entity.type
_entity.pdbx_description
1 polymer ?
#
loop_
_entity_poly.entity_id
_entity_poly.type
_entity_poly.pdbx_seq_one_letter_code
_entity_poly.pdbx_strand_id
1 'polypeptide(L)'
;MRTLIGLVFFVAVVFAGLLAAGMIKNRLPWTEPPGAGKRLSTYLNTHVAQTVEGSSFPELRPRHYEHVPPPRLFATVREMIGKLPNWRVIEQDAAHGSLHAVVTTPLWRFQDDVHIRVEPEPAGNGSVLLIRSES
;
A
#
# COMPACT_ATOMS: atom_id res chain seq x y z
N MET A 1 -29.38 -17.69 -28.89
CA MET A 1 -27.98 -17.37 -29.22
C MET A 1 -27.67 -15.87 -29.16
N ARG A 2 -28.40 -15.00 -29.89
CA ARG A 2 -28.20 -13.53 -29.86
C ARG A 2 -28.33 -12.89 -28.46
N THR A 3 -29.30 -13.33 -27.67
CA THR A 3 -29.52 -12.85 -26.29
C THR A 3 -28.43 -13.29 -25.32
N LEU A 4 -27.91 -14.51 -25.49
CA LEU A 4 -26.81 -15.04 -24.69
C LEU A 4 -25.50 -14.29 -24.98
N ILE A 5 -25.19 -14.04 -26.26
CA ILE A 5 -24.02 -13.25 -26.66
C ILE A 5 -24.12 -11.82 -26.12
N GLY A 6 -25.29 -11.19 -26.24
CA GLY A 6 -25.53 -9.85 -25.70
C GLY A 6 -25.36 -9.79 -24.18
N LEU A 7 -25.84 -10.80 -23.45
CA LEU A 7 -25.66 -10.89 -22.01
C LEU A 7 -24.20 -11.07 -21.61
N VAL A 8 -23.46 -11.97 -22.27
CA VAL A 8 -22.03 -12.18 -22.00
C VAL A 8 -21.24 -10.91 -22.25
N PHE A 9 -21.52 -10.22 -23.36
CA PHE A 9 -20.86 -8.95 -23.67
C PHE A 9 -21.17 -7.88 -22.62
N PHE A 10 -22.43 -7.76 -22.21
CA PHE A 10 -22.83 -6.81 -21.17
C PHE A 10 -22.09 -7.07 -19.85
N VAL A 11 -22.04 -8.33 -19.40
CA VAL A 11 -21.33 -8.71 -18.18
C VAL A 11 -19.84 -8.38 -18.29
N ALA A 12 -19.20 -8.68 -19.43
CA ALA A 12 -17.79 -8.36 -19.65
C ALA A 12 -17.52 -6.85 -19.56
N VAL A 13 -18.38 -6.01 -20.16
CA VAL A 13 -18.26 -4.54 -20.10
C VAL A 13 -18.43 -4.04 -18.67
N VAL A 14 -19.43 -4.54 -17.94
CA VAL A 14 -19.63 -4.17 -16.52
C VAL A 14 -18.43 -4.54 -15.68
N PHE A 15 -17.89 -5.76 -15.85
CA PHE A 15 -16.72 -6.21 -15.12
C PHE A 15 -15.49 -5.35 -15.42
N ALA A 16 -15.23 -5.06 -16.70
CA ALA A 16 -14.14 -4.17 -17.11
C ALA A 16 -14.30 -2.76 -16.53
N GLY A 17 -15.53 -2.24 -16.49
CA GLY A 17 -15.84 -0.94 -15.87
C GLY A 17 -15.57 -0.92 -14.36
N LEU A 18 -15.95 -1.96 -13.63
CA LEU A 18 -15.69 -2.08 -12.19
C LEU A 18 -14.19 -2.23 -11.88
N LEU A 19 -13.46 -3.00 -12.71
CA LEU A 19 -12.02 -3.12 -12.59
C LEU A 19 -11.33 -1.75 -12.79
N ALA A 20 -11.69 -1.03 -13.85
CA ALA A 20 -11.18 0.32 -14.10
C ALA A 20 -11.51 1.30 -12.97
N ALA A 21 -12.75 1.26 -12.45
CA ALA A 21 -13.16 2.10 -11.32
C ALA A 21 -12.34 1.82 -10.06
N GLY A 22 -12.08 0.54 -9.75
CA GLY A 22 -11.22 0.14 -8.63
C GLY A 22 -9.79 0.69 -8.79
N MET A 23 -9.21 0.53 -9.97
CA MET A 23 -7.87 1.04 -10.28
C MET A 23 -7.76 2.56 -10.15
N ILE A 24 -8.76 3.31 -10.65
CA ILE A 24 -8.81 4.78 -10.53
C ILE A 24 -8.90 5.21 -9.07
N LYS A 25 -9.72 4.52 -8.27
CA LYS A 25 -9.89 4.82 -6.85
C LYS A 25 -8.63 4.53 -6.02
N ASN A 26 -7.79 3.58 -6.44
CA ASN A 26 -6.53 3.23 -5.79
C ASN A 26 -5.35 4.16 -6.17
N ARG A 27 -5.55 5.14 -7.07
CA ARG A 27 -4.54 6.17 -7.43
C ARG A 27 -3.14 5.60 -7.73
N LEU A 28 -3.10 4.56 -8.54
CA LEU A 28 -1.88 3.82 -8.83
C LEU A 28 -0.88 4.69 -9.64
N PRO A 29 0.42 4.67 -9.32
CA PRO A 29 1.41 5.54 -9.99
C PRO A 29 1.87 4.94 -11.33
N TRP A 30 0.99 4.96 -12.33
CA TRP A 30 1.16 4.27 -13.62
C TRP A 30 2.37 4.71 -14.44
N THR A 31 2.78 5.96 -14.30
CA THR A 31 3.85 6.58 -15.10
C THR A 31 5.22 6.46 -14.45
N GLU A 32 5.30 5.97 -13.22
CA GLU A 32 6.55 5.82 -12.49
C GLU A 32 7.29 4.53 -12.85
N PRO A 33 8.63 4.46 -12.68
CA PRO A 33 9.39 3.21 -12.80
C PRO A 33 8.74 2.11 -11.94
N PRO A 34 8.68 0.85 -12.39
CA PRO A 34 9.32 0.27 -13.58
C PRO A 34 8.50 0.38 -14.88
N GLY A 35 7.42 1.18 -14.89
CA GLY A 35 6.54 1.38 -16.04
C GLY A 35 5.20 0.63 -15.94
N ALA A 36 4.23 1.07 -16.75
CA ALA A 36 2.82 0.67 -16.64
C ALA A 36 2.58 -0.84 -16.77
N GLY A 37 3.28 -1.54 -17.68
CA GLY A 37 3.08 -2.97 -17.90
C GLY A 37 3.44 -3.83 -16.69
N LYS A 38 4.61 -3.59 -16.08
CA LYS A 38 5.02 -4.32 -14.86
C LYS A 38 4.14 -3.94 -13.67
N ARG A 39 3.76 -2.66 -13.55
CA ARG A 39 2.82 -2.19 -12.51
C ARG A 39 1.45 -2.85 -12.62
N LEU A 40 0.90 -2.97 -13.84
CA LEU A 40 -0.37 -3.65 -14.07
C LEU A 40 -0.28 -5.15 -13.74
N SER A 41 0.79 -5.81 -14.18
CA SER A 41 1.02 -7.21 -13.86
C SER A 41 1.11 -7.44 -12.34
N THR A 42 1.86 -6.61 -11.62
CA THR A 42 1.96 -6.67 -10.15
C THR A 42 0.61 -6.39 -9.48
N TYR A 43 -0.13 -5.38 -9.91
CA TYR A 43 -1.44 -5.06 -9.34
C TYR A 43 -2.45 -6.21 -9.47
N LEU A 44 -2.39 -6.98 -10.56
CA LEU A 44 -3.32 -8.08 -10.81
C LEU A 44 -2.88 -9.42 -10.18
N ASN A 45 -1.60 -9.59 -9.85
CA ASN A 45 -1.03 -10.90 -9.49
C ASN A 45 -0.24 -10.91 -8.17
N THR A 46 -0.13 -9.80 -7.45
CA THR A 46 0.67 -9.71 -6.22
C THR A 46 -0.17 -9.21 -5.05
N HIS A 47 -0.12 -9.95 -3.95
CA HIS A 47 -0.88 -9.69 -2.71
C HIS A 47 0.01 -9.24 -1.54
N VAL A 48 1.27 -8.95 -1.80
CA VAL A 48 2.24 -8.49 -0.80
C VAL A 48 2.97 -7.26 -1.35
N ALA A 49 3.03 -6.20 -0.54
CA ALA A 49 3.88 -5.04 -0.79
C ALA A 49 4.81 -4.84 0.40
N GLN A 50 6.12 -4.74 0.15
CA GLN A 50 7.10 -4.58 1.22
C GLN A 50 8.17 -3.58 0.80
N THR A 51 8.55 -2.70 1.73
CA THR A 51 9.74 -1.85 1.56
C THR A 51 10.99 -2.71 1.59
N VAL A 52 11.73 -2.74 0.50
CA VAL A 52 12.99 -3.48 0.36
C VAL A 52 14.02 -2.63 -0.37
N GLU A 53 15.28 -2.72 0.06
CA GLU A 53 16.37 -2.02 -0.59
C GLU A 53 16.47 -2.38 -2.07
N GLY A 54 16.77 -1.38 -2.90
CA GLY A 54 16.92 -1.58 -4.35
C GLY A 54 15.64 -1.96 -5.09
N SER A 55 14.45 -1.84 -4.47
CA SER A 55 13.18 -2.17 -5.14
C SER A 55 13.06 -1.47 -6.50
N SER A 56 12.57 -2.21 -7.51
CA SER A 56 12.26 -1.64 -8.82
C SER A 56 11.08 -0.66 -8.78
N PHE A 57 10.29 -0.70 -7.70
CA PHE A 57 9.22 0.25 -7.40
C PHE A 57 9.78 1.29 -6.43
N PRO A 58 9.98 2.56 -6.86
CA PRO A 58 10.57 3.60 -6.02
C PRO A 58 9.83 3.83 -4.69
N GLU A 59 8.51 3.66 -4.69
CA GLU A 59 7.66 3.78 -3.51
C GLU A 59 7.80 2.63 -2.50
N LEU A 60 8.37 1.49 -2.92
CA LEU A 60 8.66 0.34 -2.06
C LEU A 60 10.14 0.28 -1.66
N ARG A 61 10.86 1.40 -1.68
CA ARG A 61 12.18 1.52 -1.06
C ARG A 61 12.03 2.05 0.35
N PRO A 62 12.78 1.53 1.33
CA PRO A 62 12.79 2.09 2.68
C PRO A 62 13.05 3.59 2.67
N ARG A 63 12.36 4.32 3.55
CA ARG A 63 12.57 5.76 3.73
C ARG A 63 13.46 5.99 4.92
N HIS A 64 14.64 6.55 4.65
CA HIS A 64 15.61 6.95 5.65
C HIS A 64 15.38 8.41 6.01
N TYR A 65 15.31 8.69 7.30
CA TYR A 65 15.15 10.03 7.85
C TYR A 65 16.36 10.36 8.71
N GLU A 66 17.29 11.12 8.13
CA GLU A 66 18.44 11.63 8.84
C GLU A 66 18.00 12.59 9.95
N HIS A 67 18.65 12.54 11.11
CA HIS A 67 18.40 13.43 12.25
C HIS A 67 16.98 13.36 12.83
N VAL A 68 16.17 12.35 12.48
CA VAL A 68 14.86 12.09 13.08
C VAL A 68 14.96 10.85 13.98
N PRO A 69 14.87 11.00 15.31
CA PRO A 69 14.90 9.86 16.22
C PRO A 69 13.68 8.93 16.04
N PRO A 70 13.84 7.61 16.20
CA PRO A 70 12.75 6.63 16.03
C PRO A 70 11.45 6.97 16.80
N PRO A 71 11.47 7.39 18.08
CA PRO A 71 10.23 7.69 18.81
C PRO A 71 9.45 8.86 18.18
N ARG A 72 10.15 9.86 17.63
CA ARG A 72 9.53 11.02 16.99
C ARG A 72 8.90 10.62 15.64
N LEU A 73 9.61 9.83 14.85
CA LEU A 73 9.07 9.33 13.59
C LEU A 73 7.86 8.43 13.84
N PHE A 74 7.94 7.51 14.80
CA PHE A 74 6.84 6.63 15.18
C PHE A 74 5.58 7.41 15.58
N ALA A 75 5.72 8.41 16.45
CA ALA A 75 4.60 9.26 16.86
C ALA A 75 3.95 9.97 15.65
N THR A 76 4.77 10.46 14.72
CA THR A 76 4.32 11.12 13.49
C THR A 76 3.57 10.15 12.57
N VAL A 77 4.12 8.95 12.35
CA VAL A 77 3.50 7.91 11.52
C VAL A 77 2.13 7.50 12.08
N ARG A 78 2.05 7.26 13.39
CA ARG A 78 0.80 6.93 14.08
C ARG A 78 -0.24 8.03 13.91
N GLU A 79 0.15 9.30 14.12
CA GLU A 79 -0.75 10.44 13.97
C GLU A 79 -1.28 10.55 12.53
N MET A 80 -0.41 10.38 11.54
CA MET A 80 -0.78 10.46 10.14
C MET A 80 -1.74 9.34 9.74
N ILE A 81 -1.50 8.10 10.18
CA ILE A 81 -2.39 6.97 9.91
C ILE A 81 -3.77 7.19 10.52
N GLY A 82 -3.83 7.75 11.73
CA GLY A 82 -5.10 8.12 12.36
C GLY A 82 -5.92 9.15 11.58
N LYS A 83 -5.30 9.91 10.66
CA LYS A 83 -5.96 10.89 9.79
C LYS A 83 -6.31 10.33 8.41
N LEU A 84 -5.80 9.16 8.03
CA LEU A 84 -6.04 8.59 6.71
C LEU A 84 -7.44 7.95 6.65
N PRO A 85 -8.25 8.27 5.63
CA PRO A 85 -9.56 7.66 5.47
C PRO A 85 -9.43 6.18 5.12
N ASN A 86 -10.29 5.34 5.71
CA ASN A 86 -10.30 3.88 5.57
C ASN A 86 -9.09 3.14 6.18
N TRP A 87 -8.28 3.84 6.98
CA TRP A 87 -7.24 3.21 7.80
C TRP A 87 -7.72 3.07 9.23
N ARG A 88 -7.32 1.97 9.89
CA ARG A 88 -7.63 1.73 11.30
C ARG A 88 -6.43 1.08 11.97
N VAL A 89 -5.94 1.69 13.05
CA VAL A 89 -4.90 1.09 13.89
C VAL A 89 -5.53 -0.05 14.70
N ILE A 90 -4.93 -1.22 14.65
CA ILE A 90 -5.34 -2.42 15.40
C ILE A 90 -4.49 -2.58 16.66
N GLU A 91 -3.18 -2.46 16.50
CA GLU A 91 -2.20 -2.67 17.56
C GLU A 91 -1.02 -1.70 17.40
N GLN A 92 -0.38 -1.33 18.50
CA GLN A 92 0.82 -0.51 18.50
C GLN A 92 1.75 -0.92 19.66
N ASP A 93 3.04 -0.91 19.39
CA ASP A 93 4.09 -1.04 20.38
C ASP A 93 5.08 0.11 20.20
N ALA A 94 4.88 1.17 20.99
CA ALA A 94 5.74 2.35 20.95
C ALA A 94 7.15 2.08 21.48
N ALA A 95 7.36 1.03 22.29
CA ALA A 95 8.68 0.69 22.83
C ALA A 95 9.56 0.05 21.74
N HIS A 96 8.96 -0.78 20.88
CA HIS A 96 9.66 -1.43 19.76
C HIS A 96 9.43 -0.74 18.40
N GLY A 97 8.73 0.40 18.37
CA GLY A 97 8.48 1.17 17.15
C GLY A 97 7.60 0.45 16.13
N SER A 98 6.69 -0.43 16.57
CA SER A 98 5.82 -1.22 15.70
C SER A 98 4.37 -0.75 15.73
N LEU A 99 3.71 -0.80 14.58
CA LEU A 99 2.33 -0.39 14.39
C LEU A 99 1.66 -1.34 13.41
N HIS A 100 0.51 -1.90 13.79
CA HIS A 100 -0.34 -2.69 12.92
C HIS A 100 -1.60 -1.89 12.61
N ALA A 101 -1.87 -1.72 11.33
CA ALA A 101 -3.06 -1.07 10.83
C ALA A 101 -3.73 -1.93 9.75
N VAL A 102 -5.03 -1.74 9.58
CA VAL A 102 -5.80 -2.31 8.49
C VAL A 102 -6.24 -1.19 7.57
N VAL A 103 -6.00 -1.34 6.26
CA VAL A 103 -6.50 -0.44 5.22
C VAL A 103 -7.63 -1.12 4.46
N THR A 104 -8.74 -0.41 4.25
CA THR A 104 -9.89 -0.92 3.49
C THR A 104 -10.01 -0.24 2.13
N THR A 105 -10.00 -1.03 1.05
CA THR A 105 -10.18 -0.50 -0.30
C THR A 105 -11.58 0.11 -0.49
N PRO A 106 -11.71 1.21 -1.24
CA PRO A 106 -12.94 2.00 -1.26
C PRO A 106 -14.10 1.34 -2.03
N LEU A 107 -13.81 0.60 -3.11
CA LEU A 107 -14.83 -0.01 -3.97
C LEU A 107 -15.21 -1.41 -3.50
N TRP A 108 -14.21 -2.28 -3.32
CA TRP A 108 -14.41 -3.70 -3.04
C TRP A 108 -14.38 -4.05 -1.55
N ARG A 109 -13.99 -3.10 -0.68
CA ARG A 109 -13.89 -3.28 0.77
C ARG A 109 -12.93 -4.40 1.20
N PHE A 110 -12.00 -4.79 0.33
CA PHE A 110 -10.87 -5.64 0.72
C PHE A 110 -10.06 -4.96 1.81
N GLN A 111 -9.61 -5.76 2.77
CA GLN A 111 -8.82 -5.33 3.91
C GLN A 111 -7.42 -5.89 3.74
N ASP A 112 -6.42 -5.02 3.87
CA ASP A 112 -5.02 -5.44 3.90
C ASP A 112 -4.45 -5.13 5.29
N ASP A 113 -3.69 -6.07 5.83
CA ASP A 113 -2.94 -5.92 7.05
C ASP A 113 -1.61 -5.22 6.74
N VAL A 114 -1.39 -4.07 7.38
CA VAL A 114 -0.21 -3.23 7.18
C VAL A 114 0.59 -3.18 8.48
N HIS A 115 1.75 -3.81 8.45
CA HIS A 115 2.74 -3.78 9.51
C HIS A 115 3.80 -2.72 9.22
N ILE A 116 3.98 -1.82 10.18
CA ILE A 116 4.92 -0.72 10.09
C ILE A 116 5.92 -0.85 11.22
N ARG A 117 7.20 -0.67 10.90
CA ARG A 117 8.30 -0.63 11.85
C ARG A 117 9.13 0.62 11.64
N VAL A 118 9.50 1.24 12.75
CA VAL A 118 10.45 2.34 12.79
C VAL A 118 11.67 1.86 13.55
N GLU A 119 12.79 1.76 12.85
CA GLU A 119 14.04 1.24 13.39
C GLU A 119 15.10 2.36 13.40
N PRO A 120 16.08 2.35 14.32
CA PRO A 120 17.20 3.27 14.28
C PRO A 120 18.07 3.02 13.05
N GLU A 121 18.62 4.08 12.46
CA GLU A 121 19.58 3.96 11.38
C GLU A 121 20.91 3.39 11.91
N PRO A 122 21.53 2.36 11.29
CA PRO A 122 22.76 1.75 11.80
C PRO A 122 23.96 2.70 11.91
N ALA A 123 24.04 3.69 11.02
CA ALA A 123 25.22 4.57 10.89
C ALA A 123 24.99 6.00 11.41
N GLY A 124 23.86 6.29 12.08
CA GLY A 124 23.53 7.67 12.44
C GLY A 124 22.49 7.81 13.55
N ASN A 125 22.10 9.05 13.80
CA ASN A 125 21.04 9.41 14.75
C ASN A 125 19.66 9.52 14.08
N GLY A 126 19.50 8.85 12.94
CA GLY A 126 18.28 8.84 12.14
C GLY A 126 17.39 7.63 12.42
N SER A 127 16.38 7.48 11.57
CA SER A 127 15.47 6.34 11.59
C SER A 127 15.12 5.88 10.18
N VAL A 128 14.83 4.59 10.06
CA VAL A 128 14.33 3.97 8.84
C VAL A 128 12.88 3.53 9.05
N LEU A 129 12.03 3.85 8.07
CA LEU A 129 10.63 3.43 8.03
C LEU A 129 10.49 2.19 7.13
N LEU A 130 10.08 1.08 7.73
CA LEU A 130 9.82 -0.18 7.07
C LEU A 130 8.33 -0.47 7.08
N ILE A 131 7.78 -0.87 5.94
CA ILE A 131 6.35 -1.13 5.77
C ILE A 131 6.19 -2.45 5.02
N ARG A 132 5.30 -3.30 5.51
CA ARG A 132 4.82 -4.49 4.83
C ARG A 132 3.30 -4.50 4.86
N SER A 133 2.70 -4.78 3.71
CA SER A 133 1.27 -4.97 3.52
C SER A 133 1.04 -6.36 2.96
N GLU A 134 0.05 -7.06 3.47
CA GLU A 134 -0.42 -8.33 2.93
C GLU A 134 -1.95 -8.45 3.00
N SER A 135 -2.53 -9.08 1.98
CA SER A 135 -3.97 -9.31 1.79
C SER A 135 -4.32 -10.79 1.92
#